data_AF-A0A1X7TJ21-F1
#
_entry.id   AF-A0A1X7TJ21-F1
#
_cell.length_a   1.000
_cell.length_b   1.000
_cell.length_c   1.000
_cell.angle_alpha   90.00
_cell.angle_beta   90.00
_cell.angle_gamma   90.00
#
_symmetry.space_group_name_H-M   'P 1'
#
loop_
_entity.id
_entity.type
_entity.pdbx_description
1 polymer ?
#
loop_
_entity_poly.entity_id
_entity_poly.type
_entity_poly.pdbx_seq_one_letter_code
_entity_poly.pdbx_strand_id
1 'polypeptide(L)'
;MLVRLRIYIVYKTTIQNDKPVTNYSPTQISEHNDDQQKVILTIRDLVDIVRVLKDGHFQTIKWFDLGLYLGLIHDDLKIIEDNYPRDAKQCLRECLALWLKNDIEATWNKLAIAVGEV
;
A
#
# COMPACT_ATOMS: atom_id res chain seq x y z
N MET A 1 -11.50 10.11 -7.25
CA MET A 1 -12.04 9.13 -8.23
C MET A 1 -10.97 8.54 -9.16
N LEU A 2 -10.10 9.34 -9.79
CA LEU A 2 -9.09 8.84 -10.75
C LEU A 2 -7.92 8.05 -10.13
N VAL A 3 -7.45 8.42 -8.93
CA VAL A 3 -6.31 7.75 -8.27
C VAL A 3 -6.67 6.34 -7.79
N ARG A 4 -7.84 6.17 -7.16
CA ARG A 4 -8.39 4.85 -6.79
C ARG A 4 -8.51 3.91 -7.99
N LEU A 5 -9.02 4.41 -9.12
CA LEU A 5 -9.17 3.61 -10.33
C LEU A 5 -7.81 3.18 -10.91
N ARG A 6 -6.80 4.06 -10.84
CA ARG A 6 -5.44 3.74 -11.30
C ARG A 6 -4.71 2.78 -10.38
N ILE A 7 -4.82 2.93 -9.05
CA ILE A 7 -4.28 1.96 -8.10
C ILE A 7 -4.95 0.60 -8.32
N TYR A 8 -6.26 0.57 -8.55
CA TYR A 8 -6.99 -0.66 -8.86
C TYR A 8 -6.53 -1.29 -10.19
N ILE A 9 -6.29 -0.49 -11.24
CA ILE A 9 -5.75 -0.99 -12.51
C ILE A 9 -4.34 -1.55 -12.33
N VAL A 10 -3.43 -0.82 -11.67
CA VAL A 10 -2.06 -1.29 -11.40
C VAL A 10 -2.10 -2.56 -10.56
N TYR A 11 -2.89 -2.61 -9.48
CA TYR A 11 -3.15 -3.81 -8.70
C TYR A 11 -3.62 -4.98 -9.58
N LYS A 12 -4.61 -4.75 -10.45
CA LYS A 12 -5.14 -5.81 -11.31
C LYS A 12 -4.10 -6.32 -12.32
N THR A 13 -3.22 -5.43 -12.82
CA THR A 13 -2.18 -5.80 -13.79
C THR A 13 -0.97 -6.48 -13.12
N THR A 14 -0.59 -6.13 -11.89
CA THR A 14 0.53 -6.79 -11.19
C THR A 14 0.20 -8.22 -10.78
N ILE A 15 -1.06 -8.50 -10.41
CA ILE A 15 -1.51 -9.86 -10.07
C ILE A 15 -1.56 -10.76 -11.31
N GLN A 16 -1.85 -10.21 -12.51
CA GLN A 16 -1.94 -11.02 -13.74
C GLN A 16 -0.60 -11.37 -14.38
N ASN A 17 0.48 -10.69 -14.00
CA ASN A 17 1.79 -10.91 -14.61
C ASN A 17 2.72 -11.84 -13.81
N ASP A 18 2.34 -12.27 -12.61
CA ASP A 18 3.18 -13.13 -11.76
C ASP A 18 2.40 -14.29 -11.11
N LYS A 19 2.23 -15.39 -11.86
CA LYS A 19 2.30 -16.80 -11.37
C LYS A 19 2.22 -17.75 -12.58
N PRO A 20 2.83 -18.97 -12.56
CA PRO A 20 3.11 -19.78 -11.36
C PRO A 20 4.45 -20.55 -11.35
N VAL A 21 4.89 -21.01 -10.17
CA VAL A 21 5.45 -22.36 -9.90
C VAL A 21 5.68 -22.48 -8.37
N THR A 22 4.90 -23.33 -7.71
CA THR A 22 5.42 -24.48 -6.94
C THR A 22 4.34 -25.56 -6.92
N ASN A 23 4.77 -26.77 -7.29
CA ASN A 23 3.95 -27.95 -7.50
C ASN A 23 3.48 -28.55 -6.18
N TYR A 24 2.16 -28.66 -5.97
CA TYR A 24 1.58 -29.62 -5.03
C TYR A 24 0.32 -30.23 -5.66
N SER A 25 0.28 -31.56 -5.68
CA SER A 25 -0.73 -32.38 -6.37
C SER A 25 -2.14 -32.22 -5.79
N PRO A 26 -3.22 -32.40 -6.59
CA PRO A 26 -4.58 -32.15 -6.15
C PRO A 26 -5.30 -33.44 -5.69
N THR A 27 -5.84 -33.42 -4.48
CA THR A 27 -7.03 -34.23 -4.14
C THR A 27 -8.19 -33.27 -3.95
N GLN A 28 -9.22 -33.46 -4.78
CA GLN A 28 -10.42 -32.64 -4.92
C GLN A 28 -11.26 -32.60 -3.64
N ILE A 29 -11.58 -31.40 -3.14
CA ILE A 29 -12.93 -31.06 -2.66
C ILE A 29 -13.21 -29.62 -3.09
N SER A 30 -14.30 -29.47 -3.85
CA SER A 30 -14.84 -28.21 -4.34
C SER A 30 -15.46 -27.43 -3.20
N GLU A 31 -14.84 -26.30 -2.84
CA GLU A 31 -15.56 -25.17 -2.28
C GLU A 31 -15.15 -23.93 -3.10
N HIS A 32 -16.13 -23.09 -3.36
CA HIS A 32 -16.00 -21.87 -4.14
C HIS A 32 -15.08 -20.90 -3.39
N ASN A 33 -13.77 -21.08 -3.55
CA ASN A 33 -12.75 -20.23 -2.94
C ASN A 33 -12.63 -18.95 -3.76
N ASP A 34 -13.46 -17.96 -3.41
CA ASP A 34 -13.20 -16.55 -3.68
C ASP A 34 -12.03 -16.05 -2.80
N ASP A 35 -10.96 -16.86 -2.73
CA ASP A 35 -9.70 -16.53 -2.11
C ASP A 35 -8.95 -15.65 -3.10
N GLN A 36 -9.43 -14.42 -3.24
CA GLN A 36 -8.66 -13.34 -3.82
C GLN A 36 -7.38 -13.25 -2.99
N GLN A 37 -6.30 -13.86 -3.48
CA GLN A 37 -5.02 -13.96 -2.80
C GLN A 37 -4.63 -12.57 -2.26
N LYS A 38 -4.80 -12.38 -0.94
CA LYS A 38 -4.52 -11.11 -0.27
C LYS A 38 -3.01 -10.91 -0.33
N VAL A 39 -2.54 -10.14 -1.32
CA VAL A 39 -1.12 -9.80 -1.44
C VAL A 39 -0.76 -8.85 -0.31
N ILE A 40 -0.02 -9.37 0.66
CA ILE A 40 0.54 -8.60 1.77
C ILE A 40 1.75 -7.83 1.26
N LEU A 41 1.74 -6.52 1.50
CA LEU A 41 2.84 -5.63 1.19
C LEU A 41 3.87 -5.68 2.31
N THR A 42 5.12 -5.59 1.92
CA THR A 42 6.27 -5.56 2.82
C THR A 42 7.10 -4.31 2.55
N ILE A 43 8.09 -4.06 3.40
CA ILE A 43 9.05 -2.96 3.18
C ILE A 43 9.75 -3.01 1.82
N ARG A 44 9.83 -4.19 1.17
CA ARG A 44 10.43 -4.35 -0.17
C ARG A 44 9.59 -3.68 -1.26
N ASP A 45 8.30 -3.53 -1.03
CA ASP A 45 7.34 -2.95 -1.98
C ASP A 45 7.27 -1.42 -1.88
N LEU A 46 8.02 -0.80 -0.96
CA LEU A 46 8.01 0.66 -0.74
C LEU A 46 8.29 1.46 -2.02
N VAL A 47 9.25 1.00 -2.84
CA VAL A 47 9.60 1.69 -4.09
C VAL A 47 8.43 1.68 -5.07
N ASP A 48 7.74 0.54 -5.20
CA ASP A 48 6.61 0.39 -6.09
C ASP A 48 5.41 1.21 -5.61
N ILE A 49 5.14 1.22 -4.31
CA ILE A 49 4.09 2.06 -3.71
C ILE A 49 4.36 3.55 -3.99
N VAL A 50 5.59 4.02 -3.75
CA VAL A 50 5.97 5.42 -4.03
C VAL A 50 5.80 5.75 -5.50
N ARG A 51 6.17 4.84 -6.40
CA ARG A 51 5.97 5.00 -7.85
C ARG A 51 4.49 5.11 -8.20
N VAL A 52 3.65 4.23 -7.67
CA VAL A 52 2.20 4.23 -7.90
C VAL A 52 1.55 5.52 -7.41
N LEU A 53 1.93 6.02 -6.23
CA LEU A 53 1.43 7.29 -5.71
C LEU A 53 1.85 8.47 -6.60
N LYS A 54 3.10 8.46 -7.09
CA LYS A 54 3.61 9.49 -8.01
C LYS A 54 2.86 9.47 -9.34
N ASP A 55 2.67 8.30 -9.93
CA ASP A 55 1.95 8.11 -11.21
C ASP A 55 0.44 8.42 -11.05
N GLY A 56 -0.08 8.31 -9.82
CA GLY A 56 -1.39 8.76 -9.41
C GLY A 56 -1.49 10.25 -9.09
N HIS A 57 -0.43 11.03 -9.25
CA HIS A 57 -0.37 12.45 -8.88
C HIS A 57 -0.77 12.73 -7.42
N PHE A 58 -0.46 11.81 -6.51
CA PHE A 58 -0.69 12.01 -5.08
C PHE A 58 0.05 13.25 -4.58
N GLN A 59 -0.63 14.09 -3.82
CA GLN A 59 -0.07 15.30 -3.25
C GLN A 59 0.73 14.94 -2.01
N THR A 60 2.07 14.96 -2.10
CA THR A 60 2.95 14.52 -0.99
C THR A 60 2.74 15.29 0.31
N ILE A 61 2.20 16.52 0.25
CA ILE A 61 1.83 17.31 1.43
C ILE A 61 0.74 16.66 2.29
N LYS A 62 -0.04 15.73 1.72
CA LYS A 62 -1.13 15.00 2.39
C LYS A 62 -0.66 13.73 3.11
N TRP A 63 0.64 13.55 3.27
CA TRP A 63 1.21 12.34 3.88
C TRP A 63 0.74 12.12 5.33
N PHE A 64 0.50 13.20 6.08
CA PHE A 64 0.09 13.12 7.48
C PHE A 64 -1.31 12.50 7.60
N ASP A 65 -2.28 13.04 6.85
CA ASP A 65 -3.64 12.51 6.77
C ASP A 65 -3.65 11.07 6.22
N LEU A 66 -2.84 10.80 5.18
CA LEU A 66 -2.68 9.44 4.65
C LEU A 66 -2.21 8.47 5.75
N GLY A 67 -1.23 8.87 6.56
CA GLY A 67 -0.74 8.06 7.68
C GLY A 67 -1.83 7.72 8.68
N LEU A 68 -2.69 8.68 9.02
CA LEU A 68 -3.84 8.46 9.90
C LEU A 68 -4.84 7.46 9.30
N TYR A 69 -5.15 7.58 8.01
CA TYR A 69 -6.04 6.62 7.32
C TYR A 69 -5.42 5.22 7.15
N LEU A 70 -4.10 5.12 7.16
CA LEU A 70 -3.37 3.84 7.20
C LEU A 70 -3.32 3.24 8.63
N GLY A 71 -3.85 3.93 9.63
CA GLY A 71 -3.91 3.46 11.02
C GLY A 71 -2.63 3.72 11.82
N LEU A 72 -1.74 4.59 11.35
CA LEU A 72 -0.59 5.04 12.14
C LEU A 72 -1.05 5.98 13.25
N ILE A 73 -0.40 5.88 14.42
CA ILE A 73 -0.69 6.76 15.53
C ILE A 73 -0.10 8.16 15.28
N HIS A 74 -0.80 9.18 15.78
CA HIS A 74 -0.42 10.58 15.59
C HIS A 74 1.00 10.90 16.06
N ASP A 75 1.43 10.32 17.19
CA ASP A 75 2.74 10.63 17.78
C ASP A 75 3.90 10.14 16.88
N ASP A 76 3.76 8.98 16.24
CA ASP A 76 4.74 8.50 15.27
C ASP A 76 4.82 9.43 14.04
N LEU A 77 3.67 9.93 13.57
CA LEU A 77 3.63 10.89 12.47
C LEU A 77 4.30 12.21 12.88
N LYS A 78 4.10 12.67 14.12
CA LYS A 78 4.81 13.87 14.62
C LYS A 78 6.32 13.67 14.67
N ILE A 79 6.79 12.52 15.12
CA ILE A 79 8.22 12.19 15.10
C ILE A 79 8.77 12.24 13.67
N ILE A 80 8.03 11.74 12.67
CA ILE A 80 8.44 11.84 11.26
C ILE A 80 8.50 13.30 10.79
N GLU A 81 7.49 14.11 11.11
CA GLU A 81 7.44 15.53 10.76
C GLU A 81 8.63 16.32 11.34
N ASP A 82 8.96 16.06 12.61
CA ASP A 82 10.04 16.73 13.34
C ASP A 82 11.43 16.34 12.81
N ASN A 83 11.61 15.09 12.37
CA ASN A 83 12.87 14.60 11.81
C ASN A 83 13.15 15.15 10.40
N TYR A 84 12.09 15.47 9.63
CA TYR A 84 12.19 15.88 8.23
C TYR A 84 11.42 17.18 7.96
N PRO A 85 11.75 18.29 8.65
CA PRO A 85 11.00 19.53 8.54
C PRO A 85 11.08 20.05 7.10
N ARG A 86 9.91 20.38 6.54
CA ARG A 86 9.73 20.89 5.16
C ARG A 86 10.07 19.91 4.04
N ASP A 87 10.38 18.65 4.33
CA ASP A 87 10.56 17.61 3.32
C ASP A 87 9.39 16.63 3.30
N ALA A 88 8.25 17.09 2.76
CA ALA A 88 7.04 16.27 2.65
C ALA A 88 7.25 14.98 1.82
N LYS A 89 8.26 14.94 0.93
CA LYS A 89 8.57 13.73 0.16
C LYS A 89 9.24 12.70 1.05
N GLN A 90 10.18 13.13 1.89
CA GLN A 90 10.83 12.25 2.85
C GLN A 90 9.83 11.82 3.94
N CYS A 91 8.99 12.72 4.45
CA CYS A 91 7.95 12.36 5.40
C CYS A 91 6.98 11.30 4.84
N LEU A 92 6.56 11.43 3.57
CA LEU A 92 5.73 10.41 2.92
C LEU A 92 6.43 9.05 2.86
N ARG A 93 7.73 9.01 2.53
CA ARG A 93 8.49 7.75 2.46
C ARG A 93 8.60 7.08 3.81
N GLU A 94 8.90 7.83 4.86
CA GLU A 94 9.02 7.30 6.22
C GLU A 94 7.65 6.86 6.77
N CYS A 95 6.59 7.60 6.47
CA CYS A 95 5.22 7.22 6.81
C CYS A 95 4.85 5.87 6.19
N LEU A 96 5.10 5.68 4.88
CA LEU A 96 4.83 4.42 4.20
C LEU A 96 5.74 3.29 4.71
N ALA A 97 7.02 3.59 4.98
CA ALA A 97 7.95 2.61 5.54
C ALA A 97 7.51 2.15 6.94
N LEU A 98 7.01 3.06 7.78
CA LEU A 98 6.49 2.75 9.10
C LEU A 98 5.22 1.89 9.00
N TRP A 99 4.29 2.26 8.13
CA TRP A 99 3.08 1.45 7.86
C TRP A 99 3.43 0.02 7.44
N LEU A 100 4.35 -0.15 6.48
CA LEU A 100 4.77 -1.48 5.99
C LEU A 100 5.54 -2.31 7.03
N LYS A 101 6.15 -1.67 8.03
CA LYS A 101 6.84 -2.37 9.13
C LYS A 101 5.88 -2.82 10.22
N ASN A 102 4.82 -2.04 10.47
CA ASN A 102 3.95 -2.26 11.63
C ASN A 102 2.64 -2.98 11.27
N ASP A 103 2.14 -2.85 10.03
CA ASP A 103 0.88 -3.47 9.59
C ASP A 103 1.15 -4.81 8.88
N ILE A 104 0.95 -5.91 9.61
CA ILE A 104 1.03 -7.28 9.07
C ILE A 104 -0.06 -7.58 8.03
N GLU A 105 -1.05 -6.71 7.91
CA GLU A 105 -2.13 -6.77 6.94
C GLU A 105 -2.06 -5.62 5.92
N ALA A 106 -0.89 -5.00 5.73
CA ALA A 106 -0.68 -3.99 4.70
C ALA A 106 -1.03 -4.57 3.32
N THR A 107 -1.94 -3.91 2.59
CA THR A 107 -2.37 -4.35 1.25
C THR A 107 -2.59 -3.17 0.33
N TRP A 108 -2.54 -3.42 -0.98
CA TRP A 108 -2.91 -2.42 -1.98
C TRP A 108 -4.34 -1.88 -1.80
N ASN A 109 -5.27 -2.73 -1.32
CA ASN A 109 -6.63 -2.30 -1.05
C ASN A 109 -6.71 -1.29 0.12
N LYS A 110 -6.03 -1.57 1.24
CA LYS A 110 -5.93 -0.60 2.34
C LYS A 110 -5.35 0.73 1.88
N LEU A 111 -4.26 0.69 1.10
CA LEU A 111 -3.66 1.90 0.53
C LEU A 111 -4.62 2.64 -0.40
N ALA A 112 -5.33 1.94 -1.28
CA ALA A 112 -6.28 2.56 -2.22
C ALA A 112 -7.47 3.21 -1.49
N ILE A 113 -7.95 2.58 -0.41
CA ILE A 113 -8.97 3.17 0.46
C ILE A 113 -8.40 4.44 1.08
N ALA A 114 -7.28 4.36 1.80
CA ALA A 114 -6.68 5.50 2.49
C ALA A 114 -6.40 6.69 1.55
N VAL A 115 -5.78 6.44 0.39
CA VAL A 115 -5.48 7.48 -0.62
C VAL A 115 -6.76 8.10 -1.19
N GLY A 116 -7.88 7.39 -1.21
CA GLY A 116 -9.14 7.96 -1.71
C GLY A 116 -9.90 8.81 -0.71
N GLU A 117 -9.52 8.79 0.57
CA GLU A 117 -10.07 9.66 1.61
C GLU A 117 -9.35 11.02 1.68
N VAL A 118 -8.19 11.16 1.02
CA VAL A 118 -7.36 12.37 1.02
C VAL A 118 -7.36 13.07 -0.34
#